data_AF-A0A947TEN9-F1
#
_entry.id   AF-A0A947TEN9-F1
#
_cell.length_a   1.000
_cell.length_b   1.000
_cell.length_c   1.000
_cell.angle_alpha   90.00
_cell.angle_beta   90.00
_cell.angle_gamma   90.00
#
_symmetry.space_group_name_H-M   'P 1'
#
loop_
_entity.id
_entity.type
_entity.pdbx_description
1 polymer ?
#
loop_
_entity_poly.entity_id
_entity_poly.type
_entity_poly.pdbx_seq_one_letter_code
_entity_poly.pdbx_strand_id
1 'polypeptide(L)'
;SWEIIHGNNPLLVNQSLARVMDAKLREVGGVAYTAEERAWAQEIATSFGAAARPLESAGQVQPYGTTLGYGSTDVGDVSWATPTVGLTAAGWVPGTSAHSWQAVAASGHSIGAKGAQVAAKAMALMAVELFRNDELRAAARAEFDAARGPDYVYRSLLGDRDPPLDFRR
;
A
#
# COMPACT_ATOMS: atom_id res chain seq x y z
N SER A 1 -13.59 15.68 -30.41
CA SER A 1 -14.13 15.54 -29.05
C SER A 1 -13.07 14.90 -28.18
N TRP A 2 -13.08 15.14 -26.87
CA TRP A 2 -12.27 14.40 -25.91
C TRP A 2 -13.21 13.51 -25.09
N GLU A 3 -12.72 12.36 -24.65
CA GLU A 3 -13.46 11.39 -23.86
C GLU A 3 -12.74 11.18 -22.52
N ILE A 4 -13.48 11.16 -21.42
CA ILE A 4 -12.95 10.79 -20.11
C ILE A 4 -12.86 9.27 -20.06
N ILE A 5 -11.65 8.74 -20.19
CA ILE A 5 -11.41 7.29 -20.19
C ILE A 5 -11.14 6.71 -18.80
N HIS A 6 -10.75 7.55 -17.83
CA HIS A 6 -10.51 7.19 -16.43
C HIS A 6 -10.69 8.41 -15.51
N GLY A 7 -10.94 8.16 -14.22
CA GLY A 7 -10.99 9.20 -13.20
C GLY A 7 -11.04 8.55 -11.83
N ASN A 8 -10.12 8.94 -10.95
CA ASN A 8 -10.02 8.38 -9.60
C ASN A 8 -9.90 9.49 -8.57
N ASN A 9 -10.53 9.31 -7.42
CA ASN A 9 -10.33 10.21 -6.30
C ASN A 9 -8.93 10.04 -5.69
N PRO A 10 -8.30 11.10 -5.13
CA PRO A 10 -7.10 10.92 -4.31
C PRO A 10 -7.45 10.06 -3.08
N LEU A 11 -6.47 9.36 -2.51
CA LEU A 11 -6.69 8.59 -1.28
C LEU A 11 -7.19 9.50 -0.16
N LEU A 12 -8.35 9.17 0.41
CA LEU A 12 -8.87 9.79 1.61
C LEU A 12 -8.18 9.14 2.82
N VAL A 13 -7.28 9.88 3.44
CA VAL A 13 -6.47 9.37 4.56
C VAL A 13 -7.36 9.16 5.79
N ASN A 14 -7.21 7.99 6.42
CA ASN A 14 -7.79 7.68 7.73
C ASN A 14 -6.67 7.41 8.75
N GLN A 15 -6.34 8.43 9.54
CA GLN A 15 -5.26 8.39 10.53
C GLN A 15 -5.53 7.39 11.65
N SER A 16 -6.79 7.24 12.06
CA SER A 16 -7.19 6.28 13.08
C SER A 16 -6.79 4.86 12.67
N LEU A 17 -7.12 4.47 11.43
CA LEU A 17 -6.70 3.17 10.90
C LEU A 17 -5.20 3.09 10.60
N ALA A 18 -4.61 4.15 10.03
CA ALA A 18 -3.21 4.17 9.62
C ALA A 18 -2.24 4.01 10.80
N ARG A 19 -2.52 4.63 11.95
CA ARG A 19 -1.68 4.48 13.16
C ARG A 19 -1.73 3.06 13.72
N VAL A 20 -2.91 2.44 13.69
CA VAL A 20 -3.05 1.04 14.13
C VAL A 20 -2.35 0.10 13.16
N MET A 21 -2.51 0.30 11.84
CA MET A 21 -1.80 -0.49 10.84
C MET A 21 -0.28 -0.36 10.97
N ASP A 22 0.24 0.85 11.19
CA ASP A 22 1.66 1.08 11.48
C ASP A 22 2.12 0.31 12.73
N ALA A 23 1.34 0.35 13.81
CA ALA A 23 1.63 -0.44 15.01
C ALA A 23 1.67 -1.95 14.73
N LYS A 24 0.73 -2.49 13.93
CA LYS A 24 0.74 -3.91 13.55
C LYS A 24 1.93 -4.26 12.64
N LEU A 25 2.32 -3.37 11.73
CA LEU A 25 3.52 -3.57 10.92
C LEU A 25 4.78 -3.54 11.79
N ARG A 26 4.86 -2.67 12.80
CA ARG A 26 5.98 -2.64 13.76
C ARG A 26 6.06 -3.90 14.61
N GLU A 27 4.93 -4.49 14.96
CA GLU A 27 4.86 -5.78 15.66
C GLU A 27 5.44 -6.92 14.79
N VAL A 28 5.17 -6.91 13.49
CA VAL A 28 5.69 -7.90 12.55
C VAL A 28 7.16 -7.66 12.19
N GLY A 29 7.57 -6.39 12.06
CA GLY A 29 8.90 -5.98 11.63
C GLY A 29 9.08 -6.00 10.10
N GLY A 30 10.35 -5.88 9.67
CA GLY A 30 10.73 -5.94 8.26
C GLY A 30 11.13 -7.33 7.80
N VAL A 31 11.92 -7.38 6.72
CA VAL A 31 12.44 -8.61 6.12
C VAL A 31 13.90 -8.83 6.51
N ALA A 32 14.19 -10.03 7.03
CA ALA A 32 15.55 -10.49 7.27
C ALA A 32 16.07 -11.32 6.09
N TYR A 33 17.25 -10.95 5.58
CA TYR A 33 17.94 -11.67 4.51
C TYR A 33 18.83 -12.77 5.07
N THR A 34 18.79 -13.92 4.39
CA THR A 34 19.83 -14.94 4.45
C THR A 34 21.12 -14.42 3.80
N ALA A 35 22.22 -15.18 3.93
CA ALA A 35 23.48 -14.82 3.29
C ALA A 35 23.34 -14.80 1.76
N GLU A 36 22.62 -15.77 1.21
CA GLU A 36 22.35 -15.93 -0.22
C GLU A 36 21.47 -14.78 -0.75
N GLU A 37 20.38 -14.46 -0.05
CA GLU A 37 19.51 -13.33 -0.40
C GLU A 37 20.26 -12.00 -0.32
N ARG A 38 21.13 -11.82 0.67
CA ARG A 38 21.95 -10.62 0.80
C ARG A 38 22.94 -10.51 -0.38
N ALA A 39 23.59 -11.59 -0.77
CA ALA A 39 24.50 -11.60 -1.91
C ALA A 39 23.75 -11.24 -3.21
N TRP A 40 22.59 -11.87 -3.45
CA TRP A 40 21.75 -11.56 -4.60
C TRP A 40 21.24 -10.11 -4.59
N ALA A 41 20.79 -9.61 -3.43
CA ALA A 41 20.34 -8.23 -3.27
C ALA A 41 21.48 -7.23 -3.52
N GLN A 42 22.72 -7.59 -3.17
CA GLN A 42 23.90 -6.78 -3.44
C GLN A 42 24.19 -6.67 -4.93
N GLU A 43 24.01 -7.74 -5.70
CA GLU A 43 24.13 -7.73 -7.16
C GLU A 43 23.07 -6.82 -7.79
N ILE A 44 21.80 -6.99 -7.40
CA ILE A 44 20.70 -6.13 -7.87
C ILE A 44 20.98 -4.65 -7.54
N ALA A 45 21.51 -4.37 -6.35
CA ALA A 45 21.80 -3.01 -5.90
C ALA A 45 22.85 -2.29 -6.75
N THR A 46 23.75 -3.02 -7.43
CA THR A 46 24.73 -2.41 -8.36
C THR A 46 24.05 -1.68 -9.52
N SER A 47 22.82 -2.06 -9.88
CA SER A 47 22.05 -1.45 -10.96
C SER A 47 21.34 -0.14 -10.58
N PHE A 48 21.33 0.24 -9.29
CA PHE A 48 20.54 1.38 -8.80
C PHE A 48 21.25 2.73 -8.88
N GLY A 49 22.58 2.74 -9.02
CA GLY A 49 23.36 3.98 -8.97
C GLY A 49 23.05 4.79 -7.70
N ALA A 50 22.68 6.05 -7.86
CA ALA A 50 22.35 6.95 -6.75
C ALA A 50 21.08 6.56 -5.97
N ALA A 51 20.23 5.69 -6.51
CA ALA A 51 19.02 5.22 -5.84
C ALA A 51 19.30 4.09 -4.83
N ALA A 52 20.52 3.54 -4.79
CA ALA A 52 20.89 2.48 -3.88
C ALA A 52 20.69 2.89 -2.42
N ARG A 53 20.10 1.99 -1.62
CA ARG A 53 19.88 2.18 -0.18
C ARG A 53 20.55 1.04 0.59
N PRO A 54 20.89 1.23 1.88
CA PRO A 54 21.43 0.15 2.71
C PRO A 54 20.49 -1.06 2.73
N LEU A 55 21.01 -2.26 2.50
CA LEU A 55 20.20 -3.48 2.44
C LEU A 55 19.52 -3.78 3.79
N GLU A 56 20.14 -3.35 4.89
CA GLU A 56 19.63 -3.46 6.26
C GLU A 56 18.30 -2.72 6.45
N SER A 57 18.01 -1.72 5.60
CA SER A 57 16.75 -0.99 5.67
C SER A 57 15.53 -1.86 5.35
N ALA A 58 15.71 -3.01 4.66
CA ALA A 58 14.62 -3.97 4.46
C ALA A 58 14.09 -4.55 5.79
N GLY A 59 14.92 -4.59 6.83
CA GLY A 59 14.55 -5.06 8.17
C GLY A 59 13.88 -4.00 9.04
N GLN A 60 13.73 -2.75 8.56
CA GLN A 60 13.29 -1.62 9.36
C GLN A 60 11.94 -1.08 8.88
N VAL A 61 11.07 -0.74 9.83
CA VAL A 61 9.85 0.02 9.54
C VAL A 61 10.17 1.50 9.59
N GLN A 62 9.88 2.23 8.50
CA GLN A 62 10.15 3.66 8.42
C GLN A 62 9.38 4.47 9.48
N PRO A 63 9.85 5.67 9.85
CA PRO A 63 9.08 6.56 10.73
C PRO A 63 7.68 6.82 10.17
N TYR A 64 6.68 6.80 11.04
CA TYR A 64 5.31 7.14 10.65
C TYR A 64 5.23 8.61 10.24
N GLY A 65 4.56 8.89 9.14
CA GLY A 65 4.34 10.25 8.67
C GLY A 65 3.35 10.30 7.51
N THR A 66 2.81 11.49 7.27
CA THR A 66 2.00 11.78 6.09
C THR A 66 2.85 12.37 4.99
N THR A 67 2.86 11.72 3.83
CA THR A 67 3.58 12.20 2.64
C THR A 67 2.61 12.34 1.47
N LEU A 68 2.84 13.32 0.61
CA LEU A 68 2.14 13.39 -0.67
C LEU A 68 2.75 12.34 -1.62
N GLY A 69 1.94 11.36 -2.00
CA GLY A 69 2.31 10.36 -3.02
C GLY A 69 1.70 10.71 -4.38
N TYR A 70 2.37 10.30 -5.45
CA TYR A 70 1.90 10.44 -6.83
C TYR A 70 1.54 9.09 -7.48
N GLY A 71 1.20 8.09 -6.66
CA GLY A 71 0.77 6.78 -7.13
C GLY A 71 -0.63 6.84 -7.75
N SER A 72 -0.84 6.12 -8.85
CA SER A 72 -2.17 5.92 -9.45
C SER A 72 -2.77 4.62 -8.93
N THR A 73 -3.94 4.69 -8.29
CA THR A 73 -4.64 3.51 -7.75
C THR A 73 -6.16 3.74 -7.71
N ASP A 74 -6.92 2.68 -7.96
CA ASP A 74 -8.38 2.58 -7.78
C ASP A 74 -8.80 2.53 -6.31
N VAL A 75 -7.89 2.19 -5.40
CA VAL A 75 -8.10 2.26 -3.94
C VAL A 75 -8.44 3.69 -3.50
N GLY A 76 -8.05 4.70 -4.28
CA GLY A 76 -8.51 6.08 -4.15
C GLY A 76 -10.03 6.14 -4.03
N ASP A 77 -10.78 5.62 -5.00
CA ASP A 77 -12.24 5.64 -4.97
C ASP A 77 -12.84 4.79 -3.82
N VAL A 78 -12.24 3.63 -3.53
CA VAL A 78 -12.65 2.80 -2.39
C VAL A 78 -12.56 3.59 -1.09
N SER A 79 -11.50 4.37 -0.93
CA SER A 79 -11.28 5.19 0.27
C SER A 79 -12.30 6.32 0.45
N TRP A 80 -13.06 6.68 -0.58
CA TRP A 80 -14.19 7.63 -0.48
C TRP A 80 -15.55 6.94 -0.27
N ALA A 81 -15.63 5.64 -0.55
CA ALA A 81 -16.81 4.82 -0.30
C ALA A 81 -16.84 4.25 1.14
N THR A 82 -15.68 3.91 1.71
CA THR A 82 -15.56 3.31 3.05
C THR A 82 -14.22 3.64 3.70
N PRO A 83 -14.11 3.70 5.06
CA PRO A 83 -12.82 3.78 5.74
C PRO A 83 -11.86 2.71 5.21
N THR A 84 -10.68 3.14 4.75
CA THR A 84 -9.72 2.31 4.04
C THR A 84 -8.31 2.55 4.60
N VAL A 85 -7.53 1.49 4.73
CA VAL A 85 -6.12 1.53 5.09
C VAL A 85 -5.36 0.44 4.34
N GLY A 86 -4.12 0.72 3.99
CA GLY A 86 -3.19 -0.26 3.41
C GLY A 86 -1.81 -0.12 4.03
N LEU A 87 -0.87 -0.93 3.56
CA LEU A 87 0.53 -0.82 3.93
C LEU A 87 1.44 -1.13 2.74
N THR A 88 2.70 -0.75 2.87
CA THR A 88 3.80 -1.26 2.05
C THR A 88 4.72 -2.10 2.92
N ALA A 89 5.22 -3.21 2.37
CA ALA A 89 6.21 -4.07 3.01
C ALA A 89 7.45 -4.20 2.12
N ALA A 90 8.60 -4.55 2.70
CA ALA A 90 9.87 -4.69 1.99
C ALA A 90 9.91 -5.96 1.12
N GLY A 91 9.18 -5.95 0.00
CA GLY A 91 9.17 -7.03 -1.00
C GLY A 91 10.24 -6.90 -2.08
N TRP A 92 10.92 -5.76 -2.16
CA TRP A 92 11.98 -5.50 -3.14
C TRP A 92 13.28 -5.08 -2.45
N VAL A 93 14.40 -5.23 -3.16
CA VAL A 93 15.69 -4.72 -2.70
C VAL A 93 15.59 -3.20 -2.48
N PRO A 94 16.08 -2.66 -1.36
CA PRO A 94 16.02 -1.22 -1.09
C PRO A 94 16.66 -0.37 -2.21
N GLY A 95 15.86 0.53 -2.79
CA GLY A 95 16.26 1.34 -3.95
C GLY A 95 15.58 0.94 -5.26
N THR A 96 14.87 -0.19 -5.30
CA THR A 96 14.09 -0.61 -6.47
C THR A 96 13.00 0.40 -6.82
N SER A 97 13.05 0.93 -8.05
CA SER A 97 11.94 1.69 -8.62
C SER A 97 10.80 0.76 -9.04
N ALA A 98 9.55 1.21 -8.85
CA ALA A 98 8.40 0.55 -9.46
C ALA A 98 8.51 0.55 -11.00
N HIS A 99 7.84 -0.40 -11.65
CA HIS A 99 7.87 -0.60 -13.11
C HIS A 99 9.26 -0.89 -13.69
N SER A 100 10.11 -1.57 -12.94
CA SER A 100 11.47 -1.92 -13.35
C SER A 100 11.67 -3.43 -13.43
N TRP A 101 12.70 -3.88 -14.17
CA TRP A 101 13.05 -5.30 -14.23
C TRP A 101 13.51 -5.81 -12.86
N GLN A 102 14.10 -4.95 -12.02
CA GLN A 102 14.50 -5.29 -10.65
C GLN A 102 13.29 -5.58 -9.77
N ALA A 103 12.19 -4.84 -9.95
CA ALA A 103 10.93 -5.12 -9.25
C ALA A 103 10.36 -6.49 -9.65
N VAL A 104 10.40 -6.83 -10.94
CA VAL A 104 9.98 -8.16 -11.44
C VAL A 104 10.87 -9.27 -10.86
N ALA A 105 12.20 -9.09 -10.93
CA ALA A 105 13.17 -10.05 -10.42
C ALA A 105 13.00 -10.30 -8.92
N ALA A 106 12.86 -9.23 -8.12
CA ALA A 106 12.66 -9.36 -6.67
C ALA A 106 11.31 -9.98 -6.31
N SER A 107 10.25 -9.69 -7.08
CA SER A 107 8.92 -10.28 -6.87
C SER A 107 8.90 -11.79 -7.12
N GLY A 108 9.72 -12.29 -8.07
CA GLY A 108 9.92 -13.72 -8.31
C GLY A 108 10.92 -14.40 -7.37
N HIS A 109 11.62 -13.63 -6.52
CA HIS A 109 12.63 -14.13 -5.59
C HIS A 109 12.04 -14.40 -4.20
N SER A 110 12.77 -15.14 -3.35
CA SER A 110 12.36 -15.41 -1.97
C SER A 110 12.18 -14.14 -1.12
N ILE A 111 12.86 -13.04 -1.49
CA ILE A 111 12.70 -11.71 -0.87
C ILE A 111 11.27 -11.18 -1.08
N GLY A 112 10.74 -11.27 -2.30
CA GLY A 112 9.36 -10.92 -2.62
C GLY A 112 8.36 -11.73 -1.79
N ALA A 113 8.59 -13.04 -1.68
CA ALA A 113 7.75 -13.92 -0.86
C ALA A 113 7.80 -13.54 0.63
N LYS A 114 8.97 -13.21 1.18
CA LYS A 114 9.11 -12.74 2.58
C LYS A 114 8.42 -11.41 2.81
N GLY A 115 8.54 -10.45 1.88
CA GLY A 115 7.81 -9.19 1.95
C GLY A 115 6.30 -9.39 1.92
N ALA A 116 5.81 -10.30 1.06
CA ALA A 116 4.39 -10.68 1.04
C ALA A 116 3.93 -11.31 2.36
N GLN A 117 4.77 -12.14 2.99
CA GLN A 117 4.46 -12.69 4.32
C GLN A 117 4.39 -11.62 5.41
N VAL A 118 5.28 -10.61 5.39
CA VAL A 118 5.19 -9.47 6.30
C VAL A 118 3.87 -8.73 6.10
N ALA A 119 3.51 -8.43 4.86
CA ALA A 119 2.25 -7.77 4.53
C ALA A 119 1.03 -8.57 5.00
N ALA A 120 1.00 -9.87 4.70
CA ALA A 120 -0.10 -10.75 5.09
C ALA A 120 -0.28 -10.83 6.61
N LYS A 121 0.81 -10.93 7.38
CA LYS A 121 0.76 -10.94 8.85
C LYS A 121 0.22 -9.61 9.41
N ALA A 122 0.73 -8.49 8.92
CA ALA A 122 0.27 -7.17 9.35
C ALA A 122 -1.21 -6.94 9.03
N MET A 123 -1.66 -7.32 7.83
CA MET A 123 -3.08 -7.26 7.45
C MET A 123 -3.95 -8.17 8.31
N ALA A 124 -3.48 -9.38 8.64
CA ALA A 124 -4.21 -10.30 9.51
C ALA A 124 -4.38 -9.72 10.92
N LEU A 125 -3.32 -9.15 11.50
CA LEU A 125 -3.38 -8.49 12.80
C LEU A 125 -4.31 -7.27 12.77
N MET A 126 -4.27 -6.48 11.70
CA MET A 126 -5.20 -5.36 11.51
C MET A 126 -6.65 -5.84 11.40
N ALA A 127 -6.90 -6.93 10.67
CA ALA A 127 -8.24 -7.49 10.55
C ALA A 127 -8.77 -7.94 11.92
N VAL A 128 -7.95 -8.64 12.72
CA VAL A 128 -8.32 -9.02 14.09
C VAL A 128 -8.64 -7.80 14.94
N GLU A 129 -7.83 -6.73 14.85
CA GLU A 129 -8.10 -5.48 15.56
C GLU A 129 -9.44 -4.87 15.15
N LEU A 130 -9.72 -4.79 13.85
CA LEU A 130 -11.00 -4.29 13.34
C LEU A 130 -12.18 -5.12 13.83
N PHE A 131 -12.07 -6.44 13.92
CA PHE A 131 -13.15 -7.30 14.41
C PHE A 131 -13.42 -7.15 15.91
N ARG A 132 -12.41 -6.78 16.70
CA ARG A 132 -12.49 -6.79 18.17
C ARG A 132 -12.60 -5.40 18.80
N ASN A 133 -12.20 -4.36 18.07
CA ASN A 133 -12.08 -3.01 18.60
C ASN A 133 -13.18 -2.10 18.02
N ASP A 134 -14.31 -2.05 18.73
CA ASP A 134 -15.48 -1.25 18.35
C ASP A 134 -15.17 0.26 18.38
N GLU A 135 -14.30 0.69 19.30
CA GLU A 135 -13.86 2.09 19.42
C GLU A 135 -13.05 2.53 18.20
N LEU A 136 -12.14 1.68 17.72
CA LEU A 136 -11.38 1.96 16.49
C LEU A 136 -12.31 2.09 15.28
N ARG A 137 -13.30 1.19 15.15
CA ARG A 137 -14.27 1.28 14.03
C ARG A 137 -15.10 2.57 14.11
N ALA A 138 -15.54 2.95 15.32
CA ALA A 138 -16.29 4.18 15.53
C ALA A 138 -15.43 5.43 15.22
N ALA A 139 -14.18 5.47 15.72
CA ALA A 139 -13.25 6.57 15.46
C ALA A 139 -12.92 6.70 13.97
N ALA A 140 -12.59 5.58 13.31
CA ALA A 140 -12.32 5.55 11.88
C ALA A 140 -13.53 6.02 11.05
N ARG A 141 -14.75 5.63 11.44
CA ARG A 141 -15.98 6.08 10.78
C ARG A 141 -16.22 7.57 10.97
N ALA A 142 -16.07 8.08 12.19
CA ALA A 142 -16.25 9.50 12.50
C ALA A 142 -15.25 10.38 11.73
N GLU A 143 -13.97 9.98 11.70
CA GLU A 143 -12.93 10.68 10.92
C GLU A 143 -13.25 10.68 9.42
N PHE A 144 -13.67 9.54 8.88
CA PHE A 144 -14.06 9.38 7.48
C PHE A 144 -15.26 10.26 7.09
N ASP A 145 -16.33 10.26 7.89
CA ASP A 145 -17.51 11.09 7.62
C ASP A 145 -17.19 12.59 7.73
N ALA A 146 -16.35 12.98 8.70
CA ALA A 146 -15.87 14.36 8.83
C ALA A 146 -15.03 14.81 7.63
N ALA A 147 -14.15 13.94 7.13
CA ALA A 147 -13.27 14.24 6.00
C ALA A 147 -14.01 14.42 4.67
N ARG A 148 -15.13 13.70 4.48
CA ARG A 148 -15.98 13.83 3.30
C ARG A 148 -16.97 14.99 3.39
N GLY A 149 -17.39 15.33 4.61
CA GLY A 149 -18.44 16.32 4.87
C GLY A 149 -19.84 15.69 4.92
N PRO A 150 -20.82 16.40 5.51
CA PRO A 150 -22.13 15.84 5.88
C PRO A 150 -23.00 15.42 4.68
N ASP A 151 -22.83 16.09 3.53
CA ASP A 151 -23.68 15.89 2.35
C ASP A 151 -22.96 15.15 1.21
N TYR A 152 -21.83 14.51 1.51
CA TYR A 152 -21.07 13.80 0.50
C TYR A 152 -21.82 12.56 0.01
N VAL A 153 -22.09 12.52 -1.29
CA VAL A 153 -22.64 11.35 -1.98
C VAL A 153 -21.59 10.86 -2.95
N TYR A 154 -21.12 9.63 -2.76
CA TYR A 154 -20.17 9.01 -3.68
C TYR A 154 -20.78 8.92 -5.09
N ARG A 155 -20.02 9.38 -6.08
CA ARG A 155 -20.30 9.17 -7.50
C ARG A 155 -19.00 8.78 -8.19
N SER A 156 -19.07 7.74 -9.02
CA SER A 156 -17.98 7.37 -9.91
C SER A 156 -17.62 8.56 -10.80
N LEU A 157 -16.32 8.90 -10.89
CA LEU A 157 -15.84 9.95 -11.80
C LEU A 157 -16.00 9.56 -13.27
N LEU A 158 -16.21 8.26 -13.55
CA LEU A 158 -16.54 7.74 -14.87
C LEU A 158 -18.04 7.87 -15.23
N GLY A 159 -18.90 8.23 -14.26
CA GLY A 159 -20.35 8.24 -14.44
C GLY A 159 -20.95 6.85 -14.70
N ASP A 160 -22.17 6.83 -15.23
CA ASP A 160 -22.97 5.61 -15.48
C ASP A 160 -22.74 5.02 -16.88
N ARG A 161 -21.49 5.06 -17.38
CA ARG A 161 -21.18 4.58 -18.73
C ARG A 161 -21.09 3.05 -18.81
N ASP A 162 -21.44 2.52 -19.97
CA ASP A 162 -21.15 1.12 -20.29
C ASP A 162 -19.63 0.89 -20.37
N PRO A 163 -19.14 -0.30 -19.96
CA PRO A 163 -17.73 -0.63 -20.11
C PRO A 163 -17.34 -0.58 -21.59
N PRO A 164 -16.17 0.00 -21.93
CA PRO A 164 -15.76 0.20 -23.33
C PRO A 164 -15.48 -1.12 -24.06
N LEU A 165 -15.26 -2.20 -23.31
CA LEU A 165 -15.00 -3.54 -23.83
C LEU A 165 -15.77 -4.58 -23.01
N ASP A 166 -16.37 -5.54 -23.69
CA ASP A 166 -16.98 -6.73 -23.08
C ASP A 166 -15.90 -7.80 -22.88
N PHE A 167 -15.22 -7.75 -21.73
CA PHE A 167 -14.14 -8.69 -21.39
C PHE A 167 -14.62 -10.12 -21.06
N ARG A 168 -15.93 -10.42 -21.19
CA ARG A 168 -16.54 -11.72 -20.84
C ARG A 168 -17.13 -12.48 -22.03
N ARG A 169 -16.85 -12.06 -23.27
CA ARG A 169 -17.15 -12.82 -24.49
C ARG A 169 -16.04 -13.79 -24.87
#